data_AF-A0A2K4ZIL4-F1
#
_entry.id   AF-A0A2K4ZIL4-F1
#
_cell.length_a   1.000
_cell.length_b   1.000
_cell.length_c   1.000
_cell.angle_alpha   90.00
_cell.angle_beta   90.00
_cell.angle_gamma   90.00
#
_symmetry.space_group_name_H-M   'P 1'
#
loop_
_entity.id
_entity.type
_entity.pdbx_description
1 polymer ?
#
loop_
_entity_poly.entity_id
_entity_poly.type
_entity_poly.pdbx_seq_one_letter_code
_entity_poly.pdbx_strand_id
1 'polypeptide(L)'
;MAKLIFTSRYIRDAPPEHLQNYVRYISTHEGVEKADESKKNLPVTPAQKELIRQLIKDMPESKDMLEYEDYRQHSTIGNASEFITQALERNLDMAAMKENYVNYLANRPRVERLGEHGLFTDAGKPVILAEVQKEVSEHKGPVWTHVVSLRREDAARLGYDSAREWMTLLRFKCYTL
;
A
#
# COMPACT_ATOMS: atom_id res chain seq x y z
N MET A 1 22.38 -0.21 9.25
CA MET A 1 22.01 -1.55 8.73
C MET A 1 20.67 -1.40 8.03
N ALA A 2 20.44 -2.04 6.87
CA ALA A 2 19.16 -1.91 6.18
C ALA A 2 18.03 -2.48 7.03
N LYS A 3 16.92 -1.75 7.14
CA LYS A 3 15.70 -2.23 7.81
C LYS A 3 14.70 -2.71 6.77
N LEU A 4 14.57 -4.03 6.64
CA LEU A 4 13.54 -4.67 5.83
C LEU A 4 12.28 -4.89 6.69
N ILE A 5 11.15 -4.36 6.25
CA ILE A 5 9.85 -4.68 6.84
C ILE A 5 9.12 -5.64 5.92
N PHE A 6 8.67 -6.76 6.49
CA PHE A 6 7.83 -7.73 5.80
C PHE A 6 6.56 -7.94 6.61
N THR A 7 5.41 -7.82 5.95
CA THR A 7 4.13 -8.19 6.52
C THR A 7 3.43 -9.19 5.60
N SER A 8 2.96 -10.28 6.19
CA SER A 8 2.18 -11.30 5.50
C SER A 8 0.82 -11.39 6.16
N ARG A 9 -0.23 -11.02 5.44
CA ARG A 9 -1.58 -11.02 5.99
C ARG A 9 -2.46 -12.02 5.30
N TYR A 10 -3.31 -12.63 6.12
CA TYR A 10 -4.28 -13.62 5.75
C TYR A 10 -5.67 -12.99 5.77
N ILE A 11 -6.41 -13.18 4.68
CA ILE A 11 -7.75 -12.62 4.52
C ILE A 11 -8.73 -13.76 4.22
N ARG A 12 -9.80 -13.83 5.00
CA ARG A 12 -10.91 -14.80 4.82
C ARG A 12 -12.29 -14.16 4.99
N ASP A 13 -12.43 -13.13 5.83
CA ASP A 13 -13.70 -12.55 6.24
C ASP A 13 -13.69 -11.02 6.05
N ALA A 14 -14.84 -10.45 5.66
CA ALA A 14 -15.02 -9.02 5.41
C ALA A 14 -14.57 -8.13 6.60
N PRO A 15 -14.12 -6.89 6.34
CA PRO A 15 -13.66 -6.01 7.39
C PRO A 15 -14.80 -5.72 8.39
N PRO A 16 -14.50 -5.68 9.70
CA PRO A 16 -15.44 -5.24 10.72
C PRO A 16 -16.09 -3.90 10.35
N GLU A 17 -17.37 -3.72 10.71
CA GLU A 17 -18.18 -2.54 10.37
C GLU A 17 -17.51 -1.20 10.77
N HIS A 18 -16.76 -1.20 11.88
CA HIS A 18 -16.02 -0.01 12.34
C HIS A 18 -14.91 0.47 11.39
N LEU A 19 -14.47 -0.38 10.44
CA LEU A 19 -13.45 -0.06 9.45
C LEU A 19 -14.02 0.47 8.12
N GLN A 20 -15.35 0.45 7.95
CA GLN A 20 -16.01 0.93 6.73
C GLN A 20 -15.76 2.44 6.47
N ASN A 21 -15.58 3.23 7.52
CA ASN A 21 -15.26 4.66 7.39
C ASN A 21 -13.88 4.89 6.76
N TYR A 22 -12.90 4.06 7.12
CA TYR A 22 -11.55 4.13 6.53
C TYR A 22 -11.53 3.59 5.10
N VAL A 23 -12.36 2.58 4.82
CA VAL A 23 -12.64 2.08 3.47
C VAL A 23 -13.19 3.18 2.57
N ARG A 24 -14.17 3.96 3.04
CA ARG A 24 -14.66 5.12 2.29
C ARG A 24 -13.54 6.15 2.09
N TYR A 25 -12.77 6.44 3.14
CA TYR A 25 -11.65 7.38 3.08
C TYR A 25 -10.69 7.04 1.94
N ILE A 26 -10.17 5.81 1.85
CA ILE A 26 -9.24 5.41 0.78
C ILE A 26 -9.90 5.26 -0.60
N SER A 27 -11.19 4.92 -0.67
CA SER A 27 -11.88 4.67 -1.94
C SER A 27 -12.33 5.96 -2.62
N THR A 28 -12.64 6.99 -1.83
CA THR A 28 -12.90 8.34 -2.35
C THR A 28 -11.62 9.07 -2.74
N HIS A 29 -10.43 8.49 -2.52
CA HIS A 29 -9.15 9.08 -2.91
C HIS A 29 -8.81 8.88 -4.41
N GLU A 30 -9.77 8.53 -5.27
CA GLU A 30 -9.56 8.55 -6.74
C GLU A 30 -9.24 9.96 -7.30
N GLY A 31 -9.31 11.01 -6.50
CA GLY A 31 -8.92 12.36 -6.94
C GLY A 31 -8.97 13.46 -5.90
N VAL A 32 -9.03 13.13 -4.60
CA VAL A 32 -9.06 14.16 -3.54
C VAL A 32 -7.67 14.73 -3.41
N GLU A 33 -7.55 15.99 -3.85
CA GLU A 33 -6.40 16.89 -3.84
C GLU A 33 -5.11 16.22 -3.38
N LYS A 34 -4.20 15.96 -4.34
CA LYS A 34 -2.76 15.97 -4.08
C LYS A 34 -2.56 17.03 -3.00
N ALA A 35 -2.14 16.65 -1.79
CA ALA A 35 -1.70 17.64 -0.83
C ALA A 35 -0.72 18.48 -1.65
N ASP A 36 -1.15 19.71 -1.96
CA ASP A 36 -0.46 20.60 -2.88
C ASP A 36 1.02 20.43 -2.57
N GLU A 37 1.84 19.99 -3.55
CA GLU A 37 3.21 19.57 -3.25
C GLU A 37 3.94 20.66 -2.46
N SER A 38 3.54 21.92 -2.66
CA SER A 38 4.01 23.09 -1.90
C SER A 38 3.68 23.07 -0.40
N LYS A 39 2.63 22.37 0.01
CA LYS A 39 2.12 22.28 1.39
C LYS A 39 2.54 21.01 2.12
N LYS A 40 3.14 20.01 1.45
CA LYS A 40 3.53 18.73 2.08
C LYS A 40 4.45 18.90 3.29
N ASN A 41 5.30 19.91 3.26
CA ASN A 41 6.26 20.21 4.33
C ASN A 41 5.67 21.06 5.47
N LEU A 42 4.41 21.52 5.34
CA LEU A 42 3.74 22.24 6.42
C LEU A 42 3.44 21.29 7.59
N PRO A 43 3.26 21.84 8.81
CA PRO A 43 2.87 21.04 9.96
C PRO A 43 1.59 20.25 9.73
N VAL A 44 1.54 19.01 10.25
CA VAL A 44 0.37 18.13 10.18
C VAL A 44 -0.89 18.83 10.70
N THR A 45 -2.00 18.64 9.98
CA THR A 45 -3.28 19.26 10.31
C THR A 45 -3.93 18.63 11.56
N PRO A 46 -4.81 19.36 12.28
CA PRO A 46 -5.56 18.79 13.40
C PRO A 46 -6.38 17.54 13.02
N ALA A 47 -7.00 17.54 11.84
CA ALA A 47 -7.77 16.41 11.33
C ALA A 47 -6.89 15.17 11.12
N GLN A 48 -5.71 15.32 10.51
CA GLN A 48 -4.75 14.22 10.35
C GLN A 48 -4.24 13.70 11.70
N LYS A 49 -3.97 14.59 12.67
CA LYS A 49 -3.55 14.15 14.02
C LYS A 49 -4.63 13.29 14.67
N GLU A 50 -5.90 13.68 14.56
CA GLU A 50 -7.00 12.92 15.14
C GLU A 50 -7.18 11.57 14.45
N LEU A 51 -7.14 11.56 13.11
CA LEU A 51 -7.21 10.32 12.34
C LEU A 51 -6.07 9.35 12.70
N ILE A 52 -4.85 9.87 12.85
CA ILE A 52 -3.68 9.08 13.27
C ILE A 52 -3.87 8.50 14.67
N ARG A 53 -4.44 9.25 15.63
CA ARG A 53 -4.71 8.72 16.97
C ARG A 53 -5.71 7.59 16.95
N GLN A 54 -6.79 7.73 16.17
CA GLN A 54 -7.81 6.70 16.01
C GLN A 54 -7.20 5.46 15.36
N LEU A 55 -6.47 5.63 14.25
CA LEU A 55 -5.80 4.54 13.54
C LEU A 55 -4.87 3.76 14.47
N ILE A 56 -4.05 4.44 15.28
CA ILE A 56 -3.13 3.78 16.20
C ILE A 56 -3.84 3.03 17.33
N LYS A 57 -5.03 3.51 17.73
CA LYS A 57 -5.86 2.84 18.73
C LYS A 57 -6.48 1.57 18.15
N ASP A 58 -6.97 1.65 16.92
CA ASP A 58 -7.65 0.56 16.23
C ASP A 58 -6.65 -0.50 15.69
N MET A 59 -5.45 -0.06 15.28
CA MET A 59 -4.40 -0.86 14.63
C MET A 59 -3.03 -0.54 15.26
N PRO A 60 -2.76 -0.97 16.50
CA PRO A 60 -1.54 -0.62 17.21
C PRO A 60 -0.23 -1.07 16.51
N GLU A 61 -0.27 -2.13 15.72
CA GLU A 61 0.82 -2.66 14.90
C GLU A 61 1.31 -1.68 13.82
N SER A 62 0.48 -0.70 13.44
CA SER A 62 0.88 0.35 12.49
C SER A 62 2.07 1.18 13.00
N LYS A 63 2.37 1.15 14.31
CA LYS A 63 3.53 1.82 14.90
C LYS A 63 4.87 1.25 14.45
N ASP A 64 4.91 0.01 13.96
CA ASP A 64 6.17 -0.64 13.55
C ASP A 64 6.60 -0.23 12.13
N MET A 65 5.74 0.51 11.42
CA MET A 65 5.94 0.96 10.05
C MET A 65 6.99 2.07 9.93
N LEU A 66 7.75 2.08 8.83
CA LEU A 66 8.71 3.15 8.52
C LEU A 66 7.99 4.51 8.41
N GLU A 67 6.77 4.51 7.88
CA GLU A 67 5.99 5.72 7.67
C GLU A 67 5.52 6.34 8.99
N TYR A 68 5.28 5.52 10.03
CA TYR A 68 5.02 6.04 11.36
C TYR A 68 6.26 6.69 11.98
N GLU A 69 7.43 6.07 11.79
CA GLU A 69 8.71 6.63 12.22
C GLU A 69 8.97 7.98 11.55
N ASP A 70 8.76 8.09 10.24
CA ASP A 70 8.96 9.32 9.48
C ASP A 70 7.97 10.42 9.95
N TYR A 71 6.71 10.08 10.23
CA TYR A 71 5.73 11.00 10.81
C TYR A 71 6.13 11.46 12.23
N ARG A 72 6.68 10.55 13.04
CA ARG A 72 7.15 10.82 14.40
C ARG A 72 8.36 11.74 14.42
N GLN A 73 9.29 11.57 13.47
CA GLN A 73 10.47 12.42 13.33
C GLN A 73 10.11 13.79 12.76
N HIS A 74 9.25 13.80 11.73
CA HIS A 74 8.82 15.02 11.05
C HIS A 74 7.30 14.98 10.86
N SER A 75 6.57 15.61 11.76
CA SER A 75 5.10 15.64 11.75
C SER A 75 4.56 16.66 10.73
N THR A 76 4.80 16.39 9.45
CA THR A 76 4.32 17.19 8.33
C THR A 76 3.02 16.64 7.75
N ILE A 77 2.31 17.43 6.93
CA ILE A 77 1.13 16.96 6.18
C ILE A 77 1.49 15.75 5.32
N GLY A 78 2.63 15.80 4.63
CA GLY A 78 3.08 14.73 3.74
C GLY A 78 3.32 13.43 4.49
N ASN A 79 4.10 13.45 5.57
CA ASN A 79 4.41 12.23 6.33
C ASN A 79 3.18 11.66 7.02
N ALA A 80 2.28 12.53 7.51
CA ALA A 80 1.00 12.11 8.07
C ALA A 80 0.15 11.38 7.02
N SER A 81 0.02 11.95 5.82
CA SER A 81 -0.74 11.33 4.73
C SER A 81 -0.14 9.99 4.31
N GLU A 82 1.19 9.90 4.14
CA GLU A 82 1.85 8.62 3.80
C GLU A 82 1.61 7.56 4.88
N PHE A 83 1.75 7.92 6.17
CA PHE A 83 1.46 7.01 7.27
C PHE A 83 0.00 6.53 7.26
N ILE A 84 -0.96 7.45 7.15
CA ILE A 84 -2.39 7.10 7.11
C ILE A 84 -2.66 6.14 5.95
N THR A 85 -2.25 6.51 4.73
CA THR A 85 -2.49 5.69 3.53
C THR A 85 -1.89 4.29 3.69
N GLN A 86 -0.62 4.19 4.09
CA GLN A 86 0.07 2.91 4.21
C GLN A 86 -0.52 2.05 5.33
N ALA A 87 -0.85 2.66 6.46
CA ALA A 87 -1.43 1.92 7.57
C ALA A 87 -2.83 1.40 7.23
N LEU A 88 -3.63 2.17 6.50
CA LEU A 88 -4.94 1.71 6.01
C LEU A 88 -4.81 0.62 4.95
N GLU A 89 -3.93 0.77 3.96
CA GLU A 89 -3.68 -0.27 2.94
C GLU A 89 -3.19 -1.58 3.56
N ARG A 90 -2.29 -1.49 4.54
CA ARG A 90 -1.76 -2.66 5.22
C ARG A 90 -2.79 -3.30 6.13
N ASN A 91 -3.74 -2.55 6.70
CA ASN A 91 -4.59 -3.03 7.78
C ASN A 91 -6.07 -3.23 7.45
N LEU A 92 -6.59 -2.59 6.41
CA LEU A 92 -7.96 -2.83 5.95
C LEU A 92 -8.04 -4.10 5.12
N ASP A 93 -9.13 -4.84 5.28
CA ASP A 93 -9.46 -5.95 4.40
C ASP A 93 -10.00 -5.41 3.07
N MET A 94 -9.04 -5.06 2.22
CA MET A 94 -9.26 -4.55 0.88
C MET A 94 -9.81 -5.62 -0.07
N ALA A 95 -9.78 -6.90 0.32
CA ALA A 95 -10.41 -7.97 -0.45
C ALA A 95 -11.94 -8.00 -0.27
N ALA A 96 -12.55 -7.13 0.54
CA ALA A 96 -13.98 -6.84 0.44
C ALA A 96 -14.30 -5.78 -0.65
N MET A 97 -13.29 -5.10 -1.18
CA MET A 97 -13.38 -3.98 -2.14
C MET A 97 -12.80 -4.33 -3.53
N LYS A 98 -12.75 -5.63 -3.81
CA LYS A 98 -11.96 -6.34 -4.81
C LYS A 98 -11.76 -5.63 -6.14
N GLU A 99 -12.80 -5.03 -6.71
CA GLU A 99 -12.72 -4.38 -8.03
C GLU A 99 -12.02 -3.01 -7.98
N ASN A 100 -12.44 -2.14 -7.06
CA ASN A 100 -11.88 -0.79 -6.92
C ASN A 100 -10.44 -0.82 -6.40
N TYR A 101 -10.12 -1.80 -5.55
CA TYR A 101 -8.79 -1.93 -4.99
C TYR A 101 -7.73 -2.35 -6.01
N VAL A 102 -8.04 -3.28 -6.92
CA VAL A 102 -7.13 -3.69 -8.00
C VAL A 102 -6.78 -2.48 -8.88
N ASN A 103 -7.79 -1.68 -9.25
CA ASN A 103 -7.57 -0.46 -10.03
C ASN A 103 -6.69 0.55 -9.28
N TYR A 104 -6.96 0.74 -7.99
CA TYR A 104 -6.16 1.61 -7.13
C TYR A 104 -4.70 1.16 -7.04
N LEU A 105 -4.43 -0.12 -6.77
CA LEU A 105 -3.07 -0.67 -6.72
C LEU A 105 -2.34 -0.49 -8.06
N ALA A 106 -3.03 -0.75 -9.16
CA ALA A 106 -2.51 -0.59 -10.51
C ALA A 106 -2.08 0.86 -10.81
N ASN A 107 -2.81 1.84 -10.28
CA ASN A 107 -2.64 3.25 -10.60
C ASN A 107 -2.12 4.09 -9.43
N ARG A 108 -1.61 3.44 -8.39
CA ARG A 108 -1.23 4.11 -7.14
C ARG A 108 -0.29 5.30 -7.39
N PRO A 109 -0.46 6.41 -6.66
CA PRO A 109 0.47 7.53 -6.74
C PRO A 109 1.92 7.05 -6.54
N ARG A 110 2.82 7.54 -7.41
CA ARG A 110 4.26 7.21 -7.41
C ARG A 110 4.61 5.76 -7.75
N VAL A 111 3.66 4.94 -8.20
CA VAL A 111 3.97 3.62 -8.74
C VAL A 111 4.84 3.77 -10.00
N GLU A 112 5.92 3.01 -10.07
CA GLU A 112 6.69 2.89 -11.30
C GLU A 112 5.95 1.95 -12.25
N ARG A 113 5.63 2.44 -13.45
CA ARG A 113 4.86 1.70 -14.43
C ARG A 113 5.78 1.05 -15.44
N LEU A 114 5.71 -0.28 -15.56
CA LEU A 114 6.40 -1.08 -16.57
C LEU A 114 5.48 -1.39 -17.79
N GLY A 115 4.37 -0.66 -17.90
CA GLY A 115 3.30 -0.80 -18.90
C GLY A 115 2.22 0.27 -18.66
N GLU A 116 0.96 -0.05 -18.91
CA GLU A 116 -0.16 0.88 -18.63
C GLU A 116 -0.33 1.21 -17.14
N HIS A 117 0.04 0.25 -16.28
CA HIS A 117 -0.11 0.29 -14.84
C HIS A 117 1.07 -0.38 -14.11
N GLY A 118 1.06 -0.36 -12.77
CA GLY A 118 2.11 -0.93 -11.93
C GLY A 118 2.02 -2.42 -11.63
N LEU A 119 0.89 -3.10 -11.90
CA LEU A 119 0.75 -4.54 -11.64
C LEU A 119 1.55 -5.40 -12.63
N PHE A 120 2.00 -6.56 -12.15
CA PHE A 120 2.67 -7.59 -12.95
C PHE A 120 2.32 -9.00 -12.49
N THR A 121 2.50 -9.97 -13.38
CA THR A 121 2.34 -11.42 -13.12
C THR A 121 3.65 -12.16 -13.37
N ASP A 122 3.64 -13.49 -13.44
CA ASP A 122 4.80 -14.29 -13.87
C ASP A 122 5.37 -13.84 -15.23
N ALA A 123 6.61 -14.21 -15.51
CA ALA A 123 7.24 -13.86 -16.77
C ALA A 123 6.47 -14.43 -17.97
N GLY A 124 6.24 -13.57 -18.97
CA GLY A 124 5.54 -13.92 -20.21
C GLY A 124 4.02 -13.84 -20.16
N LYS A 125 3.41 -13.52 -19.02
CA LYS A 125 1.96 -13.31 -18.92
C LYS A 125 1.64 -11.80 -18.91
N PRO A 126 0.76 -11.31 -19.80
CA PRO A 126 0.26 -9.94 -19.68
C PRO A 126 -0.69 -9.85 -18.49
N VAL A 127 -0.84 -8.65 -17.94
CA VAL A 127 -1.84 -8.35 -16.92
C VAL A 127 -3.02 -7.68 -17.61
N ILE A 128 -4.20 -8.28 -17.51
CA ILE A 128 -5.45 -7.71 -18.01
C ILE A 128 -6.25 -7.28 -16.79
N LEU A 129 -6.33 -5.97 -16.51
CA LEU A 129 -6.94 -5.47 -15.27
C LEU A 129 -8.38 -5.98 -15.05
N ALA A 130 -9.20 -6.02 -16.09
CA ALA A 130 -10.57 -6.51 -16.00
C ALA A 130 -10.64 -8.00 -15.60
N GLU A 131 -9.69 -8.82 -16.09
CA GLU A 131 -9.60 -10.24 -15.72
C GLU A 131 -9.13 -10.40 -14.27
N VAL A 132 -8.11 -9.63 -13.86
CA VAL A 132 -7.62 -9.64 -12.47
C VAL A 132 -8.72 -9.17 -11.51
N GLN A 133 -9.47 -8.12 -11.86
CA GLN A 133 -10.60 -7.64 -11.07
C GLN A 133 -11.66 -8.73 -10.90
N LYS A 134 -12.03 -9.41 -11.99
CA LYS A 134 -12.99 -10.50 -11.98
C LYS A 134 -12.49 -11.71 -11.16
N GLU A 135 -11.24 -12.12 -11.35
CA GLU A 135 -10.64 -13.23 -10.62
C GLU A 135 -10.64 -12.94 -9.11
N VAL A 136 -10.18 -11.76 -8.71
CA VAL A 136 -10.20 -11.36 -7.31
C VAL A 136 -11.65 -11.33 -6.82
N SER A 137 -12.58 -10.65 -7.53
CA SER A 137 -14.00 -10.49 -7.15
C SER A 137 -14.70 -11.83 -6.89
N GLU A 138 -14.53 -12.78 -7.80
CA GLU A 138 -15.11 -14.12 -7.75
C GLU A 138 -14.38 -15.09 -6.81
N HIS A 139 -13.15 -14.78 -6.35
CA HIS A 139 -12.37 -15.66 -5.48
C HIS A 139 -13.03 -15.87 -4.11
N LYS A 140 -13.38 -17.12 -3.80
CA LYS A 140 -14.03 -17.52 -2.53
C LYS A 140 -13.05 -18.07 -1.50
N GLY A 141 -11.79 -18.29 -1.91
CA GLY A 141 -10.75 -18.80 -1.05
C GLY A 141 -10.06 -17.71 -0.23
N PRO A 142 -9.11 -18.09 0.63
CA PRO A 142 -8.29 -17.12 1.32
C PRO A 142 -7.43 -16.32 0.34
N VAL A 143 -7.20 -15.05 0.67
CA VAL A 143 -6.27 -14.17 -0.03
C VAL A 143 -5.10 -13.87 0.90
N TRP A 144 -3.89 -13.94 0.35
CA TRP A 144 -2.67 -13.57 1.06
C TRP A 144 -2.09 -12.31 0.44
N THR A 145 -1.87 -11.30 1.29
CA THR A 145 -1.23 -10.06 0.86
C THR A 145 0.12 -9.93 1.54
N HIS A 146 1.18 -9.90 0.73
CA HIS A 146 2.55 -9.70 1.17
C HIS A 146 2.98 -8.27 0.84
N VAL A 147 3.47 -7.54 1.85
CA VAL A 147 4.08 -6.22 1.65
C VAL A 147 5.53 -6.31 2.10
N VAL A 148 6.43 -5.94 1.20
CA VAL A 148 7.86 -5.82 1.44
C VAL A 148 8.22 -4.34 1.33
N SER A 149 8.82 -3.78 2.37
CA SER A 149 9.19 -2.36 2.42
C SER A 149 10.65 -2.19 2.80
N LEU A 150 11.33 -1.32 2.05
CA LEU A 150 12.71 -0.88 2.26
C LEU A 150 12.74 0.65 2.15
N ARG A 151 13.62 1.28 2.93
CA ARG A 151 13.96 2.68 2.69
C ARG A 151 14.63 2.83 1.33
N ARG A 152 14.38 3.96 0.65
CA ARG A 152 14.85 4.15 -0.72
C ARG A 152 16.37 4.12 -0.83
N GLU A 153 17.05 4.72 0.13
CA GLU A 153 18.51 4.70 0.26
C GLU A 153 19.08 3.28 0.39
N ASP A 154 18.38 2.39 1.11
CA ASP A 154 18.75 1.00 1.24
C ASP A 154 18.42 0.21 -0.04
N ALA A 155 17.28 0.49 -0.66
CA ALA A 155 16.90 -0.11 -1.94
C ALA A 155 17.95 0.20 -3.01
N ALA A 156 18.36 1.47 -3.13
CA ALA A 156 19.43 1.90 -4.03
C ALA A 156 20.76 1.22 -3.71
N ARG A 157 21.16 1.19 -2.44
CA ARG A 157 22.40 0.53 -2.00
C ARG A 157 22.42 -0.98 -2.28
N LEU A 158 21.25 -1.63 -2.27
CA LEU A 158 21.09 -3.06 -2.52
C LEU A 158 20.78 -3.40 -3.99
N GLY A 159 20.61 -2.40 -4.86
CA GLY A 159 20.29 -2.60 -6.27
C GLY A 159 18.82 -2.93 -6.55
N TYR A 160 17.90 -2.53 -5.67
CA TYR A 160 16.44 -2.71 -5.78
C TYR A 160 15.70 -1.35 -5.81
N ASP A 161 16.20 -0.35 -6.55
CA ASP A 161 15.56 0.98 -6.65
C ASP A 161 14.67 1.15 -7.90
N SER A 162 14.39 0.07 -8.66
CA SER A 162 13.34 0.09 -9.69
C SER A 162 12.41 -1.12 -9.62
N ALA A 163 11.20 -0.94 -10.15
CA ALA A 163 10.21 -1.99 -10.28
C ALA A 163 10.74 -3.22 -11.03
N ARG A 164 11.67 -3.03 -11.97
CA ARG A 164 12.25 -4.14 -12.74
C ARG A 164 13.09 -5.07 -11.85
N GLU A 165 13.90 -4.54 -10.94
CA GLU A 165 14.71 -5.40 -10.05
C GLU A 165 13.83 -6.10 -9.01
N TRP A 166 12.82 -5.41 -8.48
CA TRP A 166 11.82 -6.03 -7.59
C TRP A 166 11.07 -7.18 -8.28
N MET A 167 10.60 -6.95 -9.52
CA MET A 167 9.93 -7.98 -10.33
C MET A 167 10.87 -9.15 -10.61
N THR A 168 12.14 -8.87 -10.92
CA THR A 168 13.15 -9.91 -11.17
C THR A 168 13.38 -10.76 -9.92
N LEU A 169 13.52 -10.14 -8.75
CA LEU A 169 13.66 -10.84 -7.47
C LEU A 169 12.50 -11.79 -7.20
N LEU A 170 11.27 -11.32 -7.40
CA LEU A 170 10.06 -12.10 -7.14
C LEU A 170 9.89 -13.25 -8.14
N ARG A 171 10.20 -13.01 -9.43
CA ARG A 171 10.12 -14.04 -10.48
C ARG A 171 11.25 -15.07 -10.42
N PHE A 172 12.42 -14.71 -9.92
CA PHE A 172 13.58 -15.61 -9.87
C PHE A 172 13.29 -16.90 -9.10
N LYS A 173 12.39 -16.86 -8.10
CA LYS A 173 11.97 -18.03 -7.34
C LYS A 173 10.88 -18.87 -8.01
N CYS A 174 10.18 -18.36 -9.01
CA CYS A 174 9.19 -19.12 -9.78
C CYS A 174 9.84 -20.11 -10.77
N TYR A 175 11.14 -19.97 -11.06
CA TYR A 175 11.88 -20.87 -11.96
C TYR A 175 12.58 -22.04 -11.25
N THR A 176 12.47 -22.13 -9.92
CA THR A 176 13.17 -23.15 -9.11
C THR A 176 12.23 -24.11 -8.38
N LEU A 177 10.96 -24.18 -8.76
CA LEU A 177 9.97 -25.17 -8.30
C LEU A 177 9.52 -26.08 -9.44
#